data_AF-A0A559K4M7-F1
#
_entry.id   AF-A0A559K4M7-F1
#
_cell.length_a   1.000
_cell.length_b   1.000
_cell.length_c   1.000
_cell.angle_alpha   90.00
_cell.angle_beta   90.00
_cell.angle_gamma   90.00
#
_symmetry.space_group_name_H-M   'P 1'
#
loop_
_entity.id
_entity.type
_entity.pdbx_description
1 polymer ?
#
loop_
_entity_poly.entity_id
_entity_poly.type
_entity_poly.pdbx_seq_one_letter_code
_entity_poly.pdbx_strand_id
1 'polypeptide(L)'
;MSRVKVIDLGELSQAQIDRDLWYQVDETLLEDVEEKAVFSKRKEAIDLYMANEKSHKDIYELTGVDRINLIRLFKRCITYDPNGVPWGYRGLIPNKKLKKYELNPVSRKFNESRKTGEFDLLLEKQFLSTDNKTSSSNGFS
;
A
#
# COMPACT_ATOMS: atom_id res chain seq x y z
N MET A 1 -16.95 3.13 10.97
CA MET A 1 -17.52 4.44 10.60
C MET A 1 -18.32 4.29 9.31
N SER A 2 -19.51 4.88 9.20
CA SER A 2 -20.29 4.87 7.96
C SER A 2 -19.88 6.02 7.05
N ARG A 3 -20.03 5.85 5.73
CA ARG A 3 -19.74 6.88 4.69
C ARG A 3 -20.39 8.22 5.03
N VAL A 4 -21.69 8.15 5.32
CA VAL A 4 -22.55 9.27 5.67
C VAL A 4 -21.99 10.03 6.87
N LYS A 5 -21.53 9.33 7.91
CA LYS A 5 -20.89 9.99 9.06
C LYS A 5 -19.62 10.76 8.67
N VAL A 6 -18.77 10.23 7.79
CA VAL A 6 -17.52 10.90 7.41
C VAL A 6 -17.77 12.16 6.58
N ILE A 7 -18.76 12.12 5.68
CA ILE A 7 -19.12 13.26 4.83
C ILE A 7 -19.88 14.32 5.65
N ASP A 8 -20.85 13.89 6.47
CA ASP A 8 -21.70 14.81 7.26
C ASP A 8 -20.98 15.47 8.45
N LEU A 9 -19.89 14.88 8.94
CA LEU A 9 -19.08 15.48 10.01
C LEU A 9 -18.26 16.69 9.53
N GLY A 10 -18.27 17.02 8.24
CA GLY A 10 -17.55 18.18 7.69
C GLY A 10 -16.03 18.06 7.73
N GLU A 11 -15.50 16.84 7.92
CA GLU A 11 -14.07 16.58 8.05
C GLU A 11 -13.31 16.60 6.71
N LEU A 12 -14.03 16.67 5.58
CA LEU A 12 -13.46 16.59 4.23
C LEU A 12 -13.72 17.87 3.43
N SER A 13 -12.72 18.31 2.68
CA SER A 13 -12.87 19.44 1.75
C SER A 13 -13.65 19.03 0.49
N GLN A 14 -14.20 20.01 -0.23
CA GLN A 14 -14.87 19.77 -1.51
C GLN A 14 -13.97 19.01 -2.48
N ALA A 15 -12.68 19.35 -2.57
CA ALA A 15 -11.73 18.65 -3.44
C ALA A 15 -11.59 17.15 -3.11
N GLN A 16 -11.80 16.74 -1.86
CA GLN A 16 -11.70 15.33 -1.46
C GLN A 16 -12.95 14.54 -1.82
N ILE A 17 -14.13 15.17 -1.89
CA ILE A 17 -15.40 14.49 -2.14
C ILE A 17 -15.83 14.61 -3.61
N ASP A 18 -15.46 15.70 -4.26
CA ASP A 18 -15.84 15.97 -5.64
C ASP A 18 -14.95 15.20 -6.61
N ARG A 19 -15.55 14.21 -7.28
CA ARG A 19 -14.86 13.35 -8.25
C ARG A 19 -14.48 14.11 -9.50
N ASP A 20 -15.20 15.17 -9.85
CA ASP A 20 -14.93 15.96 -11.05
C ASP A 20 -13.69 16.84 -10.85
N LEU A 21 -13.30 17.09 -9.60
CA LEU A 21 -12.07 17.77 -9.23
C LEU A 21 -10.85 16.84 -9.15
N TRP A 22 -11.04 15.53 -9.29
CA TRP A 22 -9.93 14.57 -9.27
C TRP A 22 -9.20 14.54 -10.61
N TYR A 23 -7.87 14.47 -10.55
CA TYR A 23 -7.06 14.24 -11.74
C TYR A 23 -7.48 12.94 -12.43
N GLN A 24 -7.76 13.06 -13.73
CA GLN A 24 -8.04 11.90 -14.57
C GLN A 24 -6.79 11.04 -14.70
N VAL A 25 -6.98 9.73 -14.57
CA VAL A 25 -5.92 8.74 -14.78
C VAL A 25 -5.97 8.35 -16.25
N ASP A 26 -4.85 8.50 -16.94
CA ASP A 26 -4.72 7.95 -18.28
C ASP A 26 -4.59 6.42 -18.18
N GLU A 27 -5.66 5.73 -18.52
CA GLU A 27 -5.75 4.27 -18.48
C GLU A 27 -4.86 3.60 -19.54
N THR A 28 -4.36 4.36 -20.54
CA THR A 28 -3.45 3.84 -21.57
C THR A 28 -2.03 3.57 -21.04
N LEU A 29 -1.63 4.27 -19.98
CA LEU A 29 -0.32 4.11 -19.34
C LEU A 29 -0.21 2.86 -18.46
N LEU A 30 -1.32 2.18 -18.20
CA LEU A 30 -1.28 0.84 -17.62
C LEU A 30 -0.88 -0.12 -18.74
N GLU A 31 0.26 -0.80 -18.62
CA GLU A 31 0.70 -1.71 -19.69
C GLU A 31 0.00 -3.08 -19.59
N ASP A 32 -0.34 -3.50 -18.37
CA ASP A 32 -0.95 -4.78 -18.10
C ASP A 32 -2.49 -4.73 -18.19
N VAL A 33 -3.06 -5.64 -18.98
CA VAL A 33 -4.51 -5.81 -19.18
C VAL A 33 -5.20 -6.16 -17.86
N GLU A 34 -4.57 -6.96 -17.01
CA GLU A 34 -5.13 -7.34 -15.71
C GLU A 34 -5.15 -6.12 -14.76
N GLU A 35 -4.11 -5.30 -14.78
CA GLU A 35 -4.08 -4.07 -13.99
C GLU A 35 -5.16 -3.08 -14.42
N LYS A 36 -5.41 -2.97 -15.73
CA LYS A 36 -6.54 -2.18 -16.28
C LYS A 36 -7.88 -2.71 -15.80
N ALA A 37 -8.11 -4.02 -15.90
CA ALA A 37 -9.36 -4.64 -15.47
C ALA A 37 -9.60 -4.42 -13.97
N VAL A 38 -8.56 -4.59 -13.16
CA VAL A 38 -8.62 -4.33 -11.71
C VAL A 38 -8.88 -2.85 -11.42
N PHE A 39 -8.22 -1.93 -12.12
CA PHE A 39 -8.44 -0.50 -11.97
C PHE A 39 -9.89 -0.12 -12.30
N SER A 40 -10.41 -0.60 -13.44
CA SER A 40 -11.77 -0.33 -13.90
C SER A 40 -12.82 -0.81 -12.88
N LYS A 41 -12.72 -2.05 -12.40
CA LYS A 41 -13.62 -2.57 -11.34
C LYS A 41 -13.58 -1.74 -10.07
N ARG A 42 -12.39 -1.27 -9.67
CA ARG A 42 -12.23 -0.42 -8.48
C ARG A 42 -12.83 0.97 -8.69
N LYS A 43 -12.68 1.54 -9.88
CA LYS A 43 -13.24 2.84 -10.25
C LYS A 43 -14.77 2.77 -10.20
N GLU A 44 -15.36 1.77 -10.86
CA GLU A 44 -16.80 1.52 -10.84
C GLU A 44 -17.33 1.33 -9.40
N ALA A 45 -16.62 0.57 -8.57
CA ALA A 45 -17.03 0.35 -7.18
C ALA A 45 -17.06 1.67 -6.37
N ILE A 46 -16.09 2.55 -6.59
CA ILE A 46 -16.04 3.88 -5.96
C ILE A 46 -17.14 4.78 -6.50
N ASP A 47 -17.41 4.72 -7.80
CA ASP A 47 -18.47 5.52 -8.42
C ASP A 47 -19.84 5.17 -7.84
N LEU A 48 -20.17 3.88 -7.78
CA LEU A 48 -21.40 3.38 -7.17
C LEU A 48 -21.48 3.74 -5.67
N TYR A 49 -20.36 3.66 -4.97
CA TYR A 49 -20.28 4.00 -3.55
C TYR A 49 -20.49 5.49 -3.28
N MET A 50 -19.95 6.37 -4.13
CA MET A 50 -20.06 7.82 -3.99
C MET A 50 -21.42 8.34 -4.44
N ALA A 51 -22.00 7.75 -5.48
CA ALA A 51 -23.38 8.02 -5.92
C ALA A 51 -24.43 7.60 -4.87
N ASN A 52 -24.08 6.69 -3.96
CA ASN A 52 -24.96 6.19 -2.90
C ASN A 52 -26.24 5.49 -3.41
N GLU A 53 -26.18 4.96 -4.62
CA GLU A 53 -27.33 4.33 -5.29
C GLU A 53 -27.51 2.87 -4.90
N LYS A 54 -26.44 2.20 -4.46
CA LYS A 54 -26.40 0.74 -4.25
C LYS A 54 -25.91 0.36 -2.86
N SER A 55 -26.39 -0.78 -2.36
CA SER A 55 -25.89 -1.33 -1.10
C SER A 55 -24.47 -1.89 -1.29
N HIS A 56 -23.73 -2.08 -0.18
CA HIS A 56 -22.41 -2.70 -0.24
C HIS A 56 -22.45 -4.12 -0.83
N LYS A 57 -23.56 -4.84 -0.66
CA LYS A 57 -23.73 -6.20 -1.21
C LYS A 57 -23.84 -6.14 -2.73
N ASP A 58 -24.66 -5.22 -3.24
CA ASP A 58 -24.86 -5.07 -4.69
C ASP A 58 -23.59 -4.59 -5.38
N ILE A 59 -22.84 -3.68 -4.74
CA ILE A 59 -21.53 -3.24 -5.25
C ILE A 59 -20.56 -4.43 -5.36
N TYR A 60 -20.55 -5.30 -4.35
CA TYR A 60 -19.73 -6.52 -4.39
C TYR A 60 -20.16 -7.46 -5.52
N GLU A 61 -21.46 -7.68 -5.71
CA GLU A 61 -21.98 -8.55 -6.77
C GLU A 61 -21.61 -8.03 -8.17
N LEU A 62 -21.60 -6.70 -8.37
CA LEU A 62 -21.27 -6.08 -9.66
C LEU A 62 -19.76 -6.03 -9.93
N THR A 63 -18.98 -5.65 -8.93
CA THR A 63 -17.55 -5.29 -9.12
C THR A 63 -16.58 -6.32 -8.56
N GLY A 64 -17.05 -7.22 -7.71
CA GLY A 64 -16.23 -8.15 -6.91
C GLY A 64 -15.46 -7.48 -5.76
N VAL A 65 -15.64 -6.18 -5.53
CA VAL A 65 -14.94 -5.45 -4.47
C VAL A 65 -15.70 -5.57 -3.16
N ASP A 66 -15.10 -6.26 -2.18
CA ASP A 66 -15.72 -6.42 -0.87
C ASP A 66 -15.76 -5.12 -0.08
N ARG A 67 -16.62 -5.07 0.93
CA ARG A 67 -16.83 -3.88 1.77
C ARG A 67 -15.54 -3.35 2.41
N ILE A 68 -14.64 -4.21 2.87
CA ILE A 68 -13.42 -3.77 3.57
C ILE A 68 -12.49 -3.10 2.56
N ASN A 69 -12.29 -3.72 1.40
CA ASN A 69 -11.51 -3.11 0.34
C ASN A 69 -12.15 -1.84 -0.20
N LEU A 70 -13.47 -1.79 -0.35
CA LEU A 70 -14.18 -0.59 -0.80
C LEU A 70 -13.90 0.60 0.11
N ILE A 71 -14.05 0.43 1.43
CA ILE A 71 -13.75 1.48 2.41
C ILE A 71 -12.26 1.87 2.36
N ARG A 72 -11.37 0.90 2.21
CA ARG A 72 -9.93 1.15 2.08
C ARG A 72 -9.61 1.96 0.82
N LEU A 73 -10.22 1.63 -0.33
CA LEU A 73 -10.05 2.33 -1.60
C LEU A 73 -10.62 3.74 -1.54
N PHE A 74 -11.80 3.93 -0.96
CA PHE A 74 -12.38 5.25 -0.76
C PHE A 74 -11.47 6.15 0.08
N LYS A 75 -10.94 5.63 1.20
CA LYS A 75 -9.95 6.34 2.01
C LYS A 75 -8.70 6.72 1.22
N ARG A 76 -8.25 5.86 0.31
CA ARG A 76 -7.11 6.16 -0.57
C ARG A 76 -7.41 7.34 -1.49
N CYS A 77 -8.60 7.40 -2.09
CA CYS A 77 -9.00 8.50 -2.99
C CYS A 77 -9.02 9.85 -2.28
N ILE A 78 -9.58 9.91 -1.07
CA ILE A 78 -9.74 11.17 -0.32
C ILE A 78 -8.48 11.61 0.41
N THR A 79 -7.43 10.79 0.46
CA THR A 79 -6.16 11.18 1.10
C THR A 79 -5.41 12.15 0.20
N TYR A 80 -4.72 13.14 0.79
CA TYR A 80 -3.85 14.04 0.03
C TYR A 80 -2.54 13.35 -0.38
N ASP A 81 -2.06 13.71 -1.57
CA ASP A 81 -0.70 13.43 -2.01
C ASP A 81 0.30 14.41 -1.37
N PRO A 82 1.61 14.22 -1.57
CA PRO A 82 2.63 15.12 -1.01
C PRO A 82 2.53 16.58 -1.46
N ASN A 83 1.81 16.86 -2.54
CA ASN A 83 1.60 18.20 -3.07
C ASN A 83 0.30 18.84 -2.52
N GLY A 84 -0.42 18.16 -1.63
CA GLY A 84 -1.66 18.65 -1.05
C GLY A 84 -2.87 18.48 -1.96
N VAL A 85 -2.79 17.64 -2.99
CA VAL A 85 -3.94 17.34 -3.88
C VAL A 85 -4.49 15.96 -3.55
N PRO A 86 -5.83 15.76 -3.48
CA PRO A 86 -6.40 14.43 -3.26
C PRO A 86 -5.90 13.44 -4.31
N TRP A 87 -5.62 12.22 -3.87
CA TRP A 87 -5.20 11.16 -4.80
C TRP A 87 -6.28 10.89 -5.85
N GLY A 88 -7.55 10.90 -5.45
CA GLY A 88 -8.67 10.55 -6.32
C GLY A 88 -8.50 9.18 -6.95
N TYR A 89 -8.84 9.04 -8.24
CA TYR A 89 -8.68 7.77 -8.96
C TYR A 89 -7.24 7.28 -9.05
N ARG A 90 -6.23 8.16 -8.98
CA ARG A 90 -4.80 7.73 -8.92
C ARG A 90 -4.55 6.80 -7.73
N GLY A 91 -5.34 6.94 -6.66
CA GLY A 91 -5.32 6.08 -5.48
C GLY A 91 -5.81 4.65 -5.73
N LEU A 92 -6.42 4.36 -6.88
CA LEU A 92 -6.96 3.04 -7.22
C LEU A 92 -5.99 2.18 -8.01
N ILE A 93 -4.94 2.78 -8.57
CA ILE A 93 -3.90 2.10 -9.35
C ILE A 93 -3.35 0.91 -8.54
N PRO A 94 -3.36 -0.32 -9.11
CA PRO A 94 -2.76 -1.50 -8.50
C PRO A 94 -1.31 -1.26 -8.08
N ASN A 95 -0.90 -1.87 -6.96
CA ASN A 95 0.47 -1.81 -6.43
C ASN A 95 1.02 -0.40 -6.11
N LYS A 96 0.24 0.67 -6.33
CA LYS A 96 0.65 2.05 -6.06
C LYS A 96 0.75 2.33 -4.56
N LYS A 97 1.97 2.57 -4.08
CA LYS A 97 2.20 3.03 -2.71
C LYS A 97 1.88 4.53 -2.62
N LEU A 98 0.91 4.90 -1.78
CA LEU A 98 0.54 6.31 -1.57
C LEU A 98 1.37 6.99 -0.48
N LYS A 99 1.89 6.21 0.47
CA LYS A 99 2.80 6.68 1.51
C LYS A 99 4.21 6.25 1.16
N LYS A 100 5.16 7.18 1.30
CA LYS A 100 6.58 6.84 1.25
C LYS A 100 6.87 5.91 2.43
N TYR A 101 7.67 4.88 2.17
CA TYR A 101 8.18 4.06 3.26
C TYR A 101 9.16 4.91 4.07
N GLU A 102 8.79 5.22 5.30
CA GLU A 102 9.69 5.86 6.26
C GLU A 102 10.07 4.81 7.30
N LEU A 103 11.34 4.44 7.32
CA LEU A 103 11.89 3.67 8.42
C LEU A 103 11.79 4.57 9.65
N ASN A 104 11.00 4.18 10.65
CA ASN A 104 10.99 4.88 11.93
C ASN A 104 12.07 4.26 12.82
N PRO A 105 13.27 4.88 12.93
CA PRO A 105 14.39 4.30 13.68
C PRO A 105 14.11 4.23 15.19
N VAL A 106 13.10 4.95 15.68
CA VAL A 106 12.69 4.98 17.09
C VAL A 106 11.59 3.95 17.38
N SER A 107 10.95 3.38 16.35
CA SER A 107 9.90 2.39 16.54
C SER A 107 10.47 1.06 17.02
N ARG A 108 10.46 0.85 18.34
CA ARG A 108 10.80 -0.41 19.02
C ARG A 108 9.76 -1.53 18.80
N LYS A 109 9.08 -1.57 17.64
CA LYS A 109 8.30 -2.75 17.23
C LYS A 109 9.26 -3.85 16.75
N PHE A 110 10.14 -4.26 17.64
CA PHE A 110 10.94 -5.45 17.49
C PHE A 110 9.97 -6.62 17.58
N ASN A 111 9.85 -7.38 16.49
CA ASN A 111 9.17 -8.66 16.55
C ASN A 111 10.28 -9.68 16.77
N GLU A 112 10.36 -10.28 17.96
CA GLU A 112 11.37 -11.29 18.31
C GLU A 112 11.41 -12.45 17.31
N SER A 113 10.30 -12.71 16.59
CA SER A 113 10.24 -13.74 15.54
C SER A 113 10.74 -13.30 14.16
N ARG A 114 11.05 -12.01 13.92
CA ARG A 114 11.52 -11.54 12.61
C ARG A 114 13.02 -11.81 12.45
N LYS A 115 13.33 -12.94 11.81
CA LYS A 115 14.67 -13.42 11.48
C LYS A 115 15.32 -12.72 10.26
N THR A 116 14.89 -11.51 9.91
CA THR A 116 15.42 -10.80 8.75
C THR A 116 16.86 -10.35 9.05
N GLY A 117 17.84 -10.91 8.33
CA GLY A 117 19.28 -10.66 8.57
C GLY A 117 20.01 -11.76 9.37
N GLU A 118 19.32 -12.80 9.87
CA GLU A 118 19.98 -13.92 10.57
C GLU A 118 20.91 -14.74 9.65
N PHE A 119 20.63 -14.77 8.35
CA PHE A 119 21.50 -15.43 7.37
C PHE A 119 22.82 -14.68 7.20
N ASP A 120 22.80 -13.34 7.19
CA ASP A 120 24.03 -12.54 7.11
C ASP A 120 24.89 -12.74 8.37
N LEU A 121 24.26 -12.80 9.55
CA LEU A 121 24.94 -13.14 10.81
C LEU A 121 25.53 -14.56 10.80
N LEU A 122 24.86 -15.52 10.15
CA LEU A 122 25.38 -16.87 9.98
C LEU A 122 26.63 -16.87 9.08
N LEU A 123 26.60 -16.10 7.99
CA LEU A 123 27.73 -15.96 7.08
C LEU A 123 28.94 -15.36 7.80
N GLU A 124 28.78 -14.24 8.50
CA GLU A 124 29.86 -13.60 9.27
C GLU A 124 30.49 -14.57 10.28
N LYS A 125 29.67 -15.37 10.99
CA LYS A 125 30.16 -16.35 11.95
C LYS A 125 30.97 -17.48 11.30
N GLN A 126 30.60 -17.91 10.10
CA GLN A 126 31.34 -18.96 9.39
C GLN A 126 32.66 -18.45 8.83
N PHE A 127 32.68 -17.23 8.29
CA PHE A 127 33.90 -16.64 7.72
C PHE A 127 34.92 -16.20 8.79
N LEU A 128 34.51 -15.88 10.03
CA LEU A 128 35.43 -15.61 11.14
C LEU A 128 36.08 -16.88 11.74
N SER A 129 35.57 -18.08 11.41
CA SER A 129 36.08 -19.34 11.95
C SER A 129 37.19 -19.97 11.08
N THR A 130 37.42 -19.47 9.86
CA THR A 130 38.38 -20.06 8.92
C THR A 130 39.81 -19.54 9.04
N ASP A 131 40.02 -18.42 9.75
CA ASP A 131 41.33 -17.75 9.79
C ASP A 131 42.26 -18.25 10.91
N ASN A 132 41.81 -19.14 11.79
CA ASN A 132 42.58 -19.61 12.95
C ASN A 132 43.21 -21.02 12.80
N LYS A 133 43.36 -21.53 11.57
CA LYS A 133 44.10 -22.80 11.32
C LYS A 133 45.15 -22.63 10.23
N THR A 134 46.21 -21.87 10.48
CA THR A 134 47.47 -21.97 9.73
C THR A 134 48.62 -21.31 10.49
N SER A 135 49.00 -21.80 11.67
CA SER A 135 50.27 -21.44 12.33
C SER A 135 50.65 -22.40 13.47
N SER A 136 51.08 -23.63 13.15
CA SER A 136 52.01 -24.38 14.03
C SER A 136 52.57 -25.62 13.31
N SER A 137 53.53 -25.41 12.42
CA SER A 137 54.57 -26.41 12.13
C SER A 137 55.83 -25.66 11.73
N ASN A 138 56.80 -25.56 12.63
CA ASN A 138 58.23 -25.71 12.37
C ASN A 138 59.03 -25.37 13.64
N GLY A 139 59.70 -26.37 14.18
CA GLY A 139 60.64 -26.24 15.30
C GLY A 139 61.52 -27.48 15.35
N PHE A 140 62.43 -27.58 14.38
CA PHE A 140 63.57 -28.49 14.36
C PHE A 140 64.65 -27.94 15.32
N SER A 141 65.11 -28.75 16.26
CA SER A 141 66.53 -29.00 16.58
C SER A 141 66.61 -30.06 17.68
#